data_AF-A0A2S1T1U3-F1
#
_entry.id   AF-A0A2S1T1U3-F1
#
_cell.length_a   1.000
_cell.length_b   1.000
_cell.length_c   1.000
_cell.angle_alpha   90.00
_cell.angle_beta   90.00
_cell.angle_gamma   90.00
#
_symmetry.space_group_name_H-M   'P 1'
#
loop_
_entity.id
_entity.type
_entity.pdbx_description
1 polymer ?
#
loop_
_entity_poly.entity_id
_entity_poly.type
_entity_poly.pdbx_seq_one_letter_code
_entity_poly.pdbx_strand_id
1 'polypeptide(L)'
;MNLYGTGDTIDVGTTRGPVGYAPGGIVSAHLDPGFLTDRERVLPLLTSWTREQLYALADIVIGEADSRTEGELLRLLRDIGAGEPGSPRVTHIEFVTTSNYEDGVYWDDSTVYVHIDGHDEPVPVDFENPDDDPVQTARDGKFRTLLADYSRAAPPADGAHLVVNLATGEFDVSGKWALV
;
A
#
# COMPACT_ATOMS: atom_id res chain seq x y z
N MET A 1 61.47 21.39 49.32
CA MET A 1 61.06 22.80 49.17
C MET A 1 60.07 22.83 48.01
N ASN A 2 58.79 23.08 48.28
CA ASN A 2 57.75 23.29 47.25
C ASN A 2 57.98 24.64 46.54
N LEU A 3 57.48 24.81 45.31
CA LEU A 3 56.28 25.63 44.99
C LEU A 3 56.13 25.99 43.47
N TYR A 4 54.95 25.65 42.90
CA TYR A 4 54.20 26.20 41.73
C TYR A 4 54.82 26.18 40.30
N GLY A 5 54.13 25.94 39.18
CA GLY A 5 52.72 25.68 38.86
C GLY A 5 52.38 26.05 37.38
N THR A 6 51.84 25.08 36.61
CA THR A 6 50.81 25.11 35.52
C THR A 6 50.77 26.12 34.34
N GLY A 7 50.53 25.56 33.14
CA GLY A 7 49.63 26.09 32.06
C GLY A 7 50.28 26.25 30.67
N ASP A 8 50.01 25.36 29.70
CA ASP A 8 49.05 25.50 28.55
C ASP A 8 49.61 26.42 27.42
N THR A 9 49.61 26.15 26.11
CA THR A 9 48.77 25.39 25.16
C THR A 9 49.57 25.15 23.86
N ILE A 10 49.37 24.03 23.17
CA ILE A 10 49.86 23.80 21.79
C ILE A 10 48.81 24.33 20.81
N ASP A 11 49.21 25.30 19.98
CA ASP A 11 48.41 25.86 18.89
C ASP A 11 48.53 24.95 17.66
N VAL A 12 47.47 24.19 17.35
CA VAL A 12 47.33 23.46 16.08
C VAL A 12 46.11 24.02 15.37
N GLY A 13 46.37 24.94 14.44
CA GLY A 13 45.36 25.56 13.60
C GLY A 13 44.47 24.52 12.91
N THR A 14 43.22 24.44 13.35
CA THR A 14 42.16 23.70 12.66
C THR A 14 41.44 24.70 11.76
N THR A 15 41.65 24.61 10.45
CA THR A 15 40.82 25.33 9.48
C THR A 15 39.41 24.73 9.51
N ARG A 16 38.54 25.27 10.37
CA ARG A 16 37.10 25.02 10.32
C ARG A 16 36.52 25.77 9.13
N GLY A 17 36.15 25.03 8.08
CA GLY A 17 35.19 25.53 7.10
C GLY A 17 33.83 25.77 7.77
N PRO A 18 33.03 26.74 7.31
CA PRO A 18 31.78 27.08 7.95
C PRO A 18 30.81 25.89 7.84
N VAL A 19 30.42 25.35 8.99
CA VAL A 19 29.25 24.49 9.12
C VAL A 19 28.05 25.41 8.93
N GLY A 20 27.55 25.45 7.69
CA GLY A 20 26.29 26.10 7.37
C GLY A 20 25.16 25.33 8.04
N TYR A 21 24.74 25.78 9.22
CA TYR A 21 23.49 25.37 9.84
C TYR A 21 22.36 26.03 9.03
N ALA A 22 21.79 25.30 8.07
CA ALA A 22 20.52 25.68 7.46
C ALA A 22 19.38 25.09 8.31
N PRO A 23 18.55 25.90 8.98
CA PRO A 23 17.39 25.39 9.69
C PRO A 23 16.29 25.04 8.68
N GLY A 24 15.77 23.82 8.73
CA GLY A 24 14.45 23.49 8.17
C GLY A 24 14.38 22.96 6.74
N GLY A 25 15.43 22.34 6.20
CA GLY A 25 15.29 21.53 4.99
C GLY A 25 14.96 20.08 5.36
N ILE A 26 13.74 19.62 5.08
CA ILE A 26 13.49 18.17 5.00
C ILE A 26 14.31 17.70 3.81
N VAL A 27 15.54 17.23 4.07
CA VAL A 27 16.29 16.48 3.07
C VAL A 27 15.46 15.23 2.83
N SER A 28 14.82 15.16 1.66
CA SER A 28 14.21 13.92 1.19
C SER A 28 15.35 12.94 0.96
N ALA A 29 15.72 12.22 2.03
CA ALA A 29 16.72 11.18 1.97
C ALA A 29 16.09 10.01 1.22
N HIS A 30 16.25 10.01 -0.10
CA HIS A 30 15.95 8.84 -0.91
C HIS A 30 16.97 7.75 -0.55
N LEU A 31 16.52 6.76 0.20
CA LEU A 31 17.25 5.50 0.34
C LEU A 31 17.23 4.77 -1.00
N ASP A 32 18.35 4.13 -1.33
CA ASP A 32 18.40 3.21 -2.46
C ASP A 32 17.33 2.10 -2.27
N PRO A 33 16.52 1.78 -3.29
CA PRO A 33 15.44 0.79 -3.16
C PRO A 33 15.91 -0.59 -2.68
N GLY A 34 17.14 -0.98 -3.01
CA GLY A 34 17.73 -2.25 -2.59
C GLY A 34 18.28 -2.24 -1.18
N PHE A 35 18.47 -1.07 -0.56
CA PHE A 35 19.10 -0.94 0.75
C PHE A 35 18.37 -1.73 1.84
N LEU A 36 17.03 -1.58 1.90
CA LEU A 36 16.19 -2.26 2.90
C LEU A 36 15.95 -3.74 2.60
N THR A 37 16.30 -4.21 1.39
CA THR A 37 16.22 -5.62 0.99
C THR A 37 17.52 -6.39 1.23
N ASP A 38 18.64 -5.69 1.45
CA ASP A 38 19.94 -6.30 1.74
C ASP A 38 20.07 -6.59 3.23
N ARG A 39 19.85 -7.86 3.59
CA ARG A 39 19.90 -8.33 4.97
C ARG A 39 21.24 -8.02 5.66
N GLU A 40 22.37 -8.10 4.94
CA GLU A 40 23.69 -7.86 5.53
C GLU A 40 23.91 -6.39 5.87
N ARG A 41 23.28 -5.48 5.11
CA ARG A 41 23.32 -4.04 5.37
C ARG A 41 22.35 -3.61 6.46
N VAL A 42 21.17 -4.23 6.52
CA VAL A 42 20.09 -3.83 7.43
C VAL A 42 20.35 -4.32 8.85
N LEU A 43 20.75 -5.58 9.03
CA LEU A 43 20.88 -6.18 10.37
C LEU A 43 21.75 -5.37 11.35
N PRO A 44 22.95 -4.86 10.96
CA PRO A 44 23.77 -4.04 11.84
C PRO A 44 23.04 -2.77 12.34
N LEU A 45 22.22 -2.14 11.49
CA LEU A 45 21.48 -0.91 11.84
C LEU A 45 20.41 -1.19 12.90
N LEU A 46 19.76 -2.34 12.80
CA LEU A 46 18.68 -2.75 13.71
C LEU A 46 19.20 -3.19 15.08
N THR A 47 20.48 -3.55 15.23
CA THR A 47 21.03 -4.07 16.50
C THR A 47 20.92 -3.11 17.69
N SER A 48 20.83 -1.82 17.42
CA SER A 48 20.73 -0.78 18.45
C SER A 48 19.28 -0.37 18.79
N TRP A 49 18.30 -0.90 18.05
CA TRP A 49 16.90 -0.51 18.19
C TRP A 49 16.18 -1.42 19.16
N THR A 50 15.22 -0.85 19.90
CA THR A 50 14.34 -1.62 20.77
C THR A 50 13.33 -2.40 19.95
N ARG A 51 12.74 -3.44 20.55
CA ARG A 51 11.64 -4.20 19.93
C ARG A 51 10.48 -3.29 19.49
N GLU A 52 10.12 -2.32 20.32
CA GLU A 52 9.05 -1.36 20.03
C GLU A 52 9.37 -0.48 18.82
N GLN A 53 10.62 -0.03 18.70
CA GLN A 53 11.06 0.76 17.54
C GLN A 53 11.04 -0.07 16.26
N LEU A 54 11.39 -1.35 16.34
CA LEU A 54 11.30 -2.28 15.21
C LEU A 54 9.85 -2.51 14.77
N TYR A 55 8.92 -2.67 15.72
CA TYR A 55 7.49 -2.78 15.39
C TYR A 55 6.96 -1.49 14.80
N ALA A 56 7.28 -0.33 15.37
CA ALA A 56 6.84 0.95 14.82
C ALA A 56 7.34 1.18 13.38
N LEU A 57 8.58 0.80 13.07
CA LEU A 57 9.08 0.84 11.69
C LEU A 57 8.32 -0.13 10.79
N ALA A 58 8.10 -1.37 11.25
CA ALA A 58 7.35 -2.37 10.49
C ALA A 58 5.95 -1.88 10.16
N ASP A 59 5.23 -1.32 11.14
CA ASP A 59 3.88 -0.78 10.97
C ASP A 59 3.84 0.36 9.93
N ILE A 60 4.85 1.25 9.93
CA ILE A 60 4.96 2.33 8.93
C ILE A 60 5.18 1.75 7.52
N VAL A 61 6.09 0.79 7.38
CA VAL A 61 6.43 0.20 6.08
C VAL A 61 5.27 -0.64 5.53
N ILE A 62 4.61 -1.42 6.38
CA ILE A 62 3.43 -2.21 6.03
C ILE A 62 2.29 -1.28 5.65
N GLY A 63 1.97 -0.27 6.48
CA GLY A 63 0.89 0.67 6.18
C GLY A 63 1.09 1.46 4.88
N GLU A 64 2.32 1.84 4.55
CA GLU A 64 2.65 2.46 3.25
C GLU A 64 2.52 1.47 2.09
N ALA A 65 2.91 0.20 2.28
CA ALA A 65 2.72 -0.83 1.26
C ALA A 65 1.22 -1.08 0.99
N ASP A 66 0.41 -1.20 2.04
CA ASP A 66 -1.04 -1.38 1.95
C ASP A 66 -1.70 -0.19 1.25
N SER A 67 -1.31 1.05 1.61
CA SER A 67 -1.81 2.27 0.99
C SER A 67 -1.50 2.34 -0.52
N ARG A 68 -0.31 1.87 -0.93
CA ARG A 68 0.06 1.78 -2.35
C ARG A 68 -0.76 0.73 -3.08
N THR A 69 -0.95 -0.44 -2.46
CA THR A 69 -1.80 -1.50 -3.01
C THR A 69 -3.23 -0.99 -3.23
N GLU A 70 -3.83 -0.33 -2.24
CA GLU A 70 -5.17 0.26 -2.34
C GLU A 70 -5.25 1.32 -3.45
N GLY A 71 -4.26 2.22 -3.52
CA GLY A 71 -4.20 3.26 -4.55
C GLY A 71 -4.03 2.71 -5.97
N GLU A 72 -3.19 1.68 -6.15
CA GLU A 72 -3.01 1.02 -7.44
C GLU A 72 -4.24 0.21 -7.85
N LEU A 73 -4.88 -0.48 -6.90
CA LEU A 73 -6.12 -1.21 -7.11
C LEU A 73 -7.24 -0.24 -7.52
N LEU A 74 -7.44 0.86 -6.79
CA LEU A 74 -8.42 1.91 -7.12
C LEU A 74 -8.23 2.46 -8.53
N ARG A 75 -6.97 2.66 -8.96
CA ARG A 75 -6.68 3.11 -10.31
C ARG A 75 -7.16 2.11 -11.36
N LEU A 76 -6.86 0.82 -11.18
CA LEU A 76 -7.33 -0.24 -12.09
C LEU A 76 -8.86 -0.32 -12.10
N LEU A 77 -9.50 -0.20 -10.94
CA LEU A 77 -10.96 -0.20 -10.80
C LEU A 77 -11.61 0.99 -11.51
N ARG A 78 -11.03 2.19 -11.42
CA ARG A 78 -11.48 3.35 -12.19
C ARG A 78 -11.34 3.14 -13.69
N ASP A 79 -10.21 2.55 -14.11
CA ASP A 79 -9.99 2.24 -15.53
C ASP A 79 -10.96 1.15 -16.01
N ILE A 80 -11.44 0.24 -15.14
CA ILE A 80 -12.47 -0.76 -15.46
C ILE A 80 -13.83 -0.06 -15.56
N GLY A 81 -14.17 0.78 -14.58
CA GLY A 81 -15.46 1.49 -14.53
C GLY A 81 -15.62 2.63 -15.55
N ALA A 82 -14.54 3.10 -16.17
CA ALA A 82 -14.60 4.18 -17.17
C ALA A 82 -15.32 3.77 -18.46
N GLY A 83 -15.25 2.49 -18.85
CA GLY A 83 -15.88 1.96 -20.06
C GLY A 83 -15.46 2.68 -21.35
N GLU A 84 -16.22 2.48 -22.41
CA GLU A 84 -16.07 3.21 -23.67
C GLU A 84 -16.82 4.56 -23.63
N PRO A 85 -16.48 5.53 -24.50
CA PRO A 85 -17.24 6.77 -24.60
C PRO A 85 -18.73 6.51 -24.87
N GLY A 86 -19.59 6.95 -23.94
CA GLY A 86 -21.04 6.73 -24.01
C GLY A 86 -21.54 5.54 -23.17
N SER A 87 -20.65 4.77 -22.55
CA SER A 87 -21.02 3.77 -21.56
C SER A 87 -21.70 4.42 -20.34
N PRO A 88 -22.63 3.70 -19.69
CA PRO A 88 -23.21 4.13 -18.42
C PRO A 88 -22.14 4.37 -17.36
N ARG A 89 -22.35 5.37 -16.50
CA ARG A 89 -21.39 5.72 -15.46
C ARG A 89 -21.42 4.68 -14.33
N VAL A 90 -20.32 3.97 -14.14
CA VAL A 90 -20.11 3.14 -12.95
C VAL A 90 -19.81 4.04 -11.76
N THR A 91 -20.53 3.83 -10.65
CA THR A 91 -20.40 4.58 -9.40
C THR A 91 -19.61 3.83 -8.36
N HIS A 92 -19.88 2.53 -8.22
CA HIS A 92 -19.23 1.64 -7.26
C HIS A 92 -18.86 0.32 -7.91
N ILE A 93 -17.83 -0.33 -7.38
CA ILE A 93 -17.50 -1.72 -7.66
C ILE A 93 -17.61 -2.49 -6.36
N GLU A 94 -18.32 -3.60 -6.39
CA GLU A 94 -18.58 -4.46 -5.23
C GLU A 94 -17.97 -5.83 -5.43
N PHE A 95 -17.35 -6.35 -4.38
CA PHE A 95 -16.85 -7.71 -4.28
C PHE A 95 -17.61 -8.43 -3.17
N VAL A 96 -18.00 -9.69 -3.41
CA VAL A 96 -18.70 -10.49 -2.41
C VAL A 96 -17.92 -11.78 -2.16
N THR A 97 -17.59 -12.07 -0.90
CA THR A 97 -16.99 -13.37 -0.57
C THR A 97 -18.09 -14.43 -0.48
N THR A 98 -18.00 -15.47 -1.30
CA THR A 98 -19.07 -16.49 -1.40
C THR A 98 -18.65 -17.88 -0.95
N SER A 99 -17.37 -18.10 -0.67
CA SER A 99 -16.83 -19.43 -0.34
C SER A 99 -15.68 -19.37 0.66
N ASN A 100 -15.66 -20.34 1.59
CA ASN A 100 -14.46 -20.74 2.31
C ASN A 100 -13.64 -21.65 1.40
N TYR A 101 -12.55 -21.14 0.82
CA TYR A 101 -11.57 -21.97 0.13
C TYR A 101 -10.71 -22.73 1.15
N GLU A 102 -9.96 -23.75 0.71
CA GLU A 102 -9.06 -24.51 1.61
C GLU A 102 -8.03 -23.60 2.30
N ASP A 103 -7.62 -22.52 1.62
CA ASP A 103 -6.62 -21.57 2.11
C ASP A 103 -7.23 -20.36 2.85
N GLY A 104 -8.55 -20.32 3.03
CA GLY A 104 -9.27 -19.25 3.75
C GLY A 104 -10.27 -18.47 2.88
N VAL A 105 -10.68 -17.30 3.37
CA VAL A 105 -11.58 -16.36 2.68
C VAL A 105 -10.75 -15.18 2.16
N TYR A 106 -10.93 -14.83 0.89
CA TYR A 106 -10.26 -13.70 0.25
C TYR A 106 -11.22 -12.97 -0.71
N TRP A 107 -10.89 -11.74 -1.08
CA TRP A 107 -11.57 -11.03 -2.15
C TRP A 107 -11.16 -11.66 -3.48
N ASP A 108 -12.13 -12.09 -4.26
CA ASP A 108 -11.91 -12.86 -5.47
C ASP A 108 -12.41 -12.11 -6.71
N ASP A 109 -11.78 -12.35 -7.86
CA ASP A 109 -12.15 -11.70 -9.12
C ASP A 109 -13.38 -12.33 -9.78
N SER A 110 -13.86 -13.48 -9.31
CA SER A 110 -15.05 -14.13 -9.87
C SER A 110 -16.39 -13.57 -9.35
N THR A 111 -16.37 -12.76 -8.29
CA THR A 111 -17.57 -12.23 -7.63
C THR A 111 -17.58 -10.71 -7.59
N VAL A 112 -17.34 -10.11 -8.75
CA VAL A 112 -17.29 -8.66 -8.93
C VAL A 112 -18.58 -8.13 -9.57
N TYR A 113 -19.12 -7.07 -9.01
CA TYR A 113 -20.33 -6.39 -9.46
C TYR A 113 -20.08 -4.91 -9.66
N VAL A 114 -20.67 -4.31 -10.69
CA VAL A 114 -20.65 -2.87 -10.94
C VAL A 114 -22.01 -2.25 -10.65
N HIS A 115 -21.99 -1.12 -9.94
CA HIS A 115 -23.18 -0.31 -9.65
C HIS A 115 -23.22 0.85 -10.63
N ILE A 116 -24.24 0.86 -11.49
CA ILE A 116 -24.38 1.85 -12.57
C ILE A 116 -25.38 2.92 -12.16
N ASP A 117 -25.06 4.19 -12.42
CA ASP A 117 -25.97 5.30 -12.13
C ASP A 117 -27.30 5.13 -12.89
N GLY A 118 -28.43 5.18 -12.17
CA GLY A 118 -29.76 4.95 -12.71
C GLY A 118 -30.16 3.47 -12.88
N HIS A 119 -29.36 2.51 -12.40
CA HIS A 119 -29.74 1.10 -12.31
C HIS A 119 -29.93 0.69 -10.85
N ASP A 120 -31.03 -0.01 -10.57
CA ASP A 120 -31.36 -0.46 -9.20
C ASP A 120 -30.61 -1.74 -8.79
N GLU A 121 -30.20 -2.57 -9.75
CA GLU A 121 -29.52 -3.84 -9.49
C GLU A 121 -28.03 -3.80 -9.93
N PRO A 122 -27.10 -4.33 -9.13
CA PRO A 122 -25.69 -4.46 -9.51
C PRO A 122 -25.54 -5.43 -10.69
N VAL A 123 -24.67 -5.10 -11.64
CA VAL A 123 -24.41 -5.93 -12.81
C VAL A 123 -23.13 -6.74 -12.58
N PRO A 124 -23.14 -8.08 -12.73
CA PRO A 124 -21.91 -8.87 -12.61
C PRO A 124 -20.92 -8.48 -13.71
N VAL A 125 -19.64 -8.37 -13.34
CA VAL A 125 -18.54 -8.21 -14.29
C VAL A 125 -18.09 -9.60 -14.71
N ASP A 126 -18.27 -9.93 -15.99
CA ASP A 126 -17.60 -11.07 -16.58
C ASP A 126 -16.24 -10.57 -17.09
N PHE A 127 -15.17 -10.93 -16.40
CA PHE A 127 -13.83 -10.78 -16.94
C PHE A 127 -13.70 -11.85 -18.04
N GLU A 128 -14.14 -11.51 -19.25
CA GLU A 128 -14.03 -12.40 -20.41
C GLU A 128 -12.60 -12.95 -20.47
N ASN A 129 -12.50 -14.26 -20.69
CA ASN A 129 -11.24 -14.95 -20.91
C ASN A 129 -10.44 -14.10 -21.89
N PRO A 130 -9.21 -13.64 -21.55
CA PRO A 130 -8.52 -12.65 -22.34
C PRO A 130 -8.48 -13.17 -23.77
N ASP A 131 -9.15 -12.46 -24.67
CA ASP A 131 -8.76 -12.47 -26.07
C ASP A 131 -7.23 -12.28 -26.11
N ASP A 132 -6.55 -12.81 -27.12
CA ASP A 132 -5.08 -12.86 -27.26
C ASP A 132 -4.35 -11.48 -27.26
N ASP A 133 -4.90 -10.44 -26.64
CA ASP A 133 -4.28 -9.17 -26.29
C ASP A 133 -3.39 -9.30 -25.04
N PRO A 134 -2.05 -9.20 -25.20
CA PRO A 134 -1.11 -9.25 -24.09
C PRO A 134 -1.29 -8.10 -23.07
N VAL A 135 -1.85 -6.97 -23.50
CA VAL A 135 -2.06 -5.80 -22.62
C VAL A 135 -3.15 -6.09 -21.61
N GLN A 136 -4.27 -6.66 -22.06
CA GLN A 136 -5.37 -7.06 -21.17
C GLN A 136 -4.96 -8.19 -20.25
N THR A 137 -4.26 -9.21 -20.77
CA THR A 137 -3.71 -10.29 -19.95
C THR A 137 -2.79 -9.76 -18.83
N ALA A 138 -1.91 -8.81 -19.13
CA ALA A 138 -1.03 -8.21 -18.13
C ALA A 138 -1.81 -7.38 -17.10
N ARG A 139 -2.87 -6.68 -17.53
CA ARG A 139 -3.74 -5.89 -16.66
C ARG A 139 -4.52 -6.77 -15.69
N ASP A 140 -5.10 -7.86 -16.18
CA ASP A 140 -5.84 -8.83 -15.36
C ASP A 140 -4.91 -9.53 -14.36
N GLY A 141 -3.71 -9.90 -14.78
CA GLY A 141 -2.69 -10.44 -13.88
C GLY A 141 -2.29 -9.46 -12.79
N LYS A 142 -2.17 -8.17 -13.12
CA LYS A 142 -1.88 -7.11 -12.14
C LYS A 142 -3.06 -6.92 -11.18
N PHE A 143 -4.28 -6.89 -11.69
CA PHE A 143 -5.50 -6.77 -10.90
C PHE A 143 -5.62 -7.90 -9.87
N ARG A 144 -5.50 -9.16 -10.31
CA ARG A 144 -5.52 -10.34 -9.43
C ARG A 144 -4.43 -10.29 -8.36
N THR A 145 -3.23 -9.84 -8.72
CA THR A 145 -2.11 -9.70 -7.78
C THR A 145 -2.43 -8.68 -6.69
N LEU A 146 -2.90 -7.48 -7.08
CA LEU A 146 -3.25 -6.41 -6.14
C LEU A 146 -4.44 -6.79 -5.25
N LEU A 147 -5.45 -7.48 -5.80
CA LEU A 147 -6.60 -7.95 -5.03
C LEU A 147 -6.18 -9.02 -4.00
N ALA A 148 -5.25 -9.91 -4.36
CA ALA A 148 -4.68 -10.87 -3.44
C ALA A 148 -3.85 -10.20 -2.33
N ASP A 149 -3.05 -9.18 -2.67
CA ASP A 149 -2.28 -8.43 -1.69
C ASP A 149 -3.19 -7.63 -0.74
N TYR A 150 -4.22 -6.98 -1.27
CA TYR A 150 -5.24 -6.31 -0.46
C TYR A 150 -5.96 -7.30 0.47
N SER A 151 -6.33 -8.48 -0.02
CA SER A 151 -6.94 -9.54 0.80
C SER A 151 -6.03 -10.04 1.92
N ARG A 152 -4.71 -10.06 1.74
CA ARG A 152 -3.76 -10.43 2.80
C ARG A 152 -3.64 -9.36 3.87
N ALA A 153 -3.66 -8.09 3.46
CA ALA A 153 -3.60 -6.95 4.37
C ALA A 153 -4.90 -6.78 5.17
N ALA A 154 -6.05 -6.97 4.51
CA ALA A 154 -7.38 -6.88 5.11
C ALA A 154 -8.22 -8.15 4.80
N PRO A 155 -7.98 -9.26 5.52
CA PRO A 155 -8.69 -10.51 5.29
C PRO A 155 -10.20 -10.38 5.52
N PRO A 156 -11.04 -10.74 4.53
CA PRO A 156 -12.49 -10.70 4.70
C PRO A 156 -13.01 -11.83 5.60
N ALA A 157 -14.21 -11.60 6.15
CA ALA A 157 -15.04 -12.66 6.66
C ALA A 157 -15.82 -13.35 5.52
N ASP A 158 -16.33 -14.56 5.76
CA ASP A 158 -17.28 -15.22 4.84
C ASP A 158 -18.57 -14.40 4.69
N GLY A 159 -19.02 -14.22 3.45
CA GLY A 159 -20.17 -13.38 3.12
C GLY A 159 -19.95 -11.87 3.29
N ALA A 160 -18.70 -11.40 3.38
CA ALA A 160 -18.38 -9.98 3.45
C ALA A 160 -18.52 -9.31 2.08
N HIS A 161 -18.83 -8.02 2.12
CA HIS A 161 -18.94 -7.15 0.96
C HIS A 161 -17.87 -6.07 1.03
N LEU A 162 -17.10 -5.91 -0.03
CA LEU A 162 -16.21 -4.78 -0.22
C LEU A 162 -16.80 -3.90 -1.31
N VAL A 163 -17.18 -2.67 -0.95
CA VAL A 163 -17.71 -1.68 -1.88
C VAL A 163 -16.68 -0.57 -2.06
N VAL A 164 -16.23 -0.37 -3.30
CA VAL A 164 -15.28 0.66 -3.66
C VAL A 164 -16.00 1.79 -4.38
N ASN A 165 -16.02 2.98 -3.78
CA ASN A 165 -16.57 4.17 -4.42
C ASN A 165 -15.53 4.76 -5.39
N LEU A 166 -15.83 4.76 -6.69
CA LEU A 166 -14.85 5.18 -7.70
C LEU A 166 -14.62 6.71 -7.68
N ALA A 167 -15.59 7.49 -7.20
CA ALA A 167 -15.48 8.94 -7.12
C ALA A 167 -14.64 9.40 -5.92
N THR A 168 -14.93 8.89 -4.71
CA THR A 168 -14.21 9.26 -3.48
C THR A 168 -12.93 8.47 -3.32
N GLY A 169 -12.88 7.24 -3.84
CA GLY A 169 -11.80 6.30 -3.61
C GLY A 169 -11.91 5.53 -2.29
N GLU A 170 -13.04 5.64 -1.59
CA GLU A 170 -13.25 4.94 -0.32
C GLU A 170 -13.54 3.45 -0.52
N PHE A 171 -12.89 2.62 0.29
CA PHE A 171 -13.11 1.18 0.42
C PHE A 171 -13.94 0.94 1.67
N ASP A 172 -15.19 0.49 1.51
CA ASP A 172 -16.08 0.16 2.61
C ASP A 172 -16.26 -1.36 2.69
N VAL A 173 -15.85 -1.94 3.82
CA VAL A 173 -16.01 -3.37 4.10
C VAL A 173 -17.15 -3.54 5.09
N SER A 174 -18.21 -4.20 4.62
CA SER A 174 -19.34 -4.58 5.47
C SER A 174 -19.41 -6.10 5.62
N GLY A 175 -19.84 -6.55 6.80
CA GLY A 175 -20.11 -7.97 7.04
C GLY A 175 -21.34 -8.44 6.27
N LYS A 176 -21.61 -9.76 6.35
CA LYS A 176 -22.80 -10.38 5.78
C LYS A 176 -24.05 -9.57 6.13
N TRP A 177 -24.80 -9.13 5.11
CA TRP A 177 -26.11 -8.55 5.34
C TRP A 177 -26.94 -9.56 6.12
N ALA A 178 -27.31 -9.21 7.35
CA ALA A 178 -28.26 -10.00 8.09
C ALA A 178 -29.56 -9.99 7.28
N LEU A 179 -29.88 -11.13 6.66
CA LEU A 179 -31.20 -11.36 6.09
C LEU A 179 -32.21 -11.14 7.23
N VAL A 180 -32.93 -10.02 7.18
CA VAL A 180 -34.10 -9.75 8.02
C VAL A 180 -35.29 -10.51 7.44
#